data_AF-A0A9X1V418-F1
#
_entry.id   AF-A0A9X1V418-F1
#
_cell.length_a   1.000
_cell.length_b   1.000
_cell.length_c   1.000
_cell.angle_alpha   90.00
_cell.angle_beta   90.00
_cell.angle_gamma   90.00
#
_symmetry.space_group_name_H-M   'P 1'
#
loop_
_entity.id
_entity.type
_entity.pdbx_description
1 polymer ?
#
loop_
_entity_poly.entity_id
_entity_poly.type
_entity_poly.pdbx_seq_one_letter_code
_entity_poly.pdbx_strand_id
1 'polypeptide(L)'
;MSKFYYLAFTIIITNFSTAQKTSYEFQPEHTKKVLDPAYKDGYFVYQANFKNTSIPKYDTIDVQTTQYTTILKKIEQKKSDSIAEKKIKAKYDEILSINSLIDHFLYSSGSFKKKKHHLYQAQLLSNKHNLDYLIYADKEFNSDNRKRFSSIKWNGLENHLKTIKSKISTDGYYNENTYLYTELNTLRNKLNRTPKTEKAIKQVGHENKKLLLRGDRIEDFENLSGKYKIIGEYNLIRNSTYEAISGQLLKTDSLKTIHGSNLYGYGSTNTLLENQSGNMIYCSYEFVNKFGIDNQISDYISLLENNGYKTDLDGEILYIEAELGRVRATYDVYEEVQKGNFKYIDQIANSIIQFNNIMKKATPLTDKLANHYNAHRNFTMTDSRLKKWKNDAKTGVNLLNQIKSLKGNEENISDYFLTKIDSKTTEEYIEFLQVLNGTKVVLGL
;
A
#
# COMPACT_ATOMS: atom_id res chain seq x y z
N MET A 1 21.03 -26.47 -57.14
CA MET A 1 19.56 -26.36 -56.99
C MET A 1 19.20 -26.90 -55.62
N SER A 2 19.08 -26.01 -54.63
CA SER A 2 18.66 -26.35 -53.27
C SER A 2 17.31 -25.69 -53.05
N LYS A 3 16.26 -26.52 -52.99
CA LYS A 3 14.91 -26.10 -52.56
C LYS A 3 14.99 -25.83 -51.05
N PHE A 4 15.21 -24.58 -50.67
CA PHE A 4 14.96 -24.15 -49.30
C PHE A 4 13.46 -23.88 -49.16
N TYR A 5 12.83 -24.68 -48.30
CA TYR A 5 11.46 -24.51 -47.85
C TYR A 5 11.31 -23.13 -47.21
N TYR A 6 10.56 -22.23 -47.86
CA TYR A 6 10.05 -21.05 -47.19
C TYR A 6 8.88 -21.49 -46.30
N LEU A 7 9.18 -21.54 -45.00
CA LEU A 7 8.20 -21.68 -43.94
C LEU A 7 7.19 -20.53 -44.10
N ALA A 8 5.92 -20.88 -44.30
CA ALA A 8 4.83 -19.94 -44.47
C ALA A 8 4.79 -18.93 -43.31
N PHE A 9 5.00 -17.67 -43.65
CA PHE A 9 4.90 -16.52 -42.77
C PHE A 9 3.41 -16.26 -42.48
N THR A 10 2.83 -17.04 -41.57
CA THR A 10 1.53 -16.72 -40.98
C THR A 10 1.74 -15.92 -39.71
N ILE A 11 2.21 -14.67 -39.87
CA ILE A 11 2.02 -13.64 -38.85
C ILE A 11 0.67 -12.99 -39.17
N ILE A 12 -0.36 -13.79 -38.89
CA ILE A 12 -1.79 -13.51 -38.94
C ILE A 12 -2.14 -12.67 -37.71
N ILE A 13 -2.73 -11.48 -37.87
CA ILE A 13 -3.53 -10.65 -36.90
C ILE A 13 -2.96 -10.41 -35.49
N THR A 14 -1.98 -11.16 -35.04
CA THR A 14 -1.47 -11.24 -33.68
C THR A 14 -0.57 -10.07 -33.34
N ASN A 15 -0.13 -9.27 -34.31
CA ASN A 15 0.57 -8.02 -34.01
C ASN A 15 -0.36 -6.84 -33.70
N PHE A 16 -1.69 -6.98 -33.83
CA PHE A 16 -2.60 -6.13 -33.04
C PHE A 16 -2.62 -6.54 -31.56
N SER A 17 -2.27 -7.80 -31.23
CA SER A 17 -2.40 -8.36 -29.88
C SER A 17 -1.38 -7.87 -28.85
N THR A 18 -0.37 -7.11 -29.28
CA THR A 18 0.59 -6.47 -28.36
C THR A 18 0.24 -5.03 -28.02
N ALA A 19 -0.68 -4.37 -28.76
CA ALA A 19 -1.39 -3.23 -28.18
C ALA A 19 -2.26 -3.78 -27.06
N GLN A 20 -2.07 -3.27 -25.84
CA GLN A 20 -2.97 -3.58 -24.73
C GLN A 20 -4.41 -3.30 -25.18
N LYS A 21 -5.20 -4.37 -25.31
CA LYS A 21 -6.63 -4.30 -25.65
C LYS A 21 -7.30 -3.29 -24.73
N THR A 22 -7.81 -2.19 -25.27
CA THR A 22 -8.32 -1.08 -24.45
C THR A 22 -9.84 -1.08 -24.30
N SER A 23 -10.59 -1.70 -25.22
CA SER A 23 -12.06 -1.75 -25.20
C SER A 23 -12.60 -3.14 -25.52
N TYR A 24 -13.73 -3.48 -24.90
CA TYR A 24 -14.48 -4.71 -25.12
C TYR A 24 -15.96 -4.38 -25.20
N GLU A 25 -16.71 -5.08 -26.05
CA GLU A 25 -18.17 -5.05 -26.04
C GLU A 25 -18.72 -6.33 -25.44
N PHE A 26 -19.62 -6.16 -24.49
CA PHE A 26 -20.42 -7.27 -23.97
C PHE A 26 -21.76 -7.27 -24.69
N GLN A 27 -22.17 -8.43 -25.19
CA GLN A 27 -23.44 -8.64 -25.85
C GLN A 27 -24.14 -9.82 -25.18
N PRO A 28 -25.39 -9.67 -24.70
CA PRO A 28 -26.09 -10.75 -24.01
C PRO A 28 -26.16 -12.05 -24.81
N GLU A 29 -26.33 -11.97 -26.12
CA GLU A 29 -26.40 -13.13 -27.02
C GLU A 29 -25.08 -13.89 -27.06
N HIS A 30 -23.96 -13.16 -27.16
CA HIS A 30 -22.62 -13.73 -27.15
C HIS A 30 -22.31 -14.36 -25.78
N THR A 31 -22.57 -13.64 -24.69
CA THR A 31 -22.31 -14.13 -23.34
C THR A 31 -23.12 -15.39 -23.05
N LYS A 32 -24.41 -15.43 -23.40
CA LYS A 32 -25.27 -16.63 -23.24
C LYS A 32 -24.81 -17.81 -24.09
N LYS A 33 -24.23 -17.57 -25.27
CA LYS A 33 -23.69 -18.62 -26.14
C LYS A 33 -22.40 -19.24 -25.57
N VAL A 34 -21.55 -18.43 -24.96
CA VAL A 34 -20.23 -18.86 -24.44
C VAL A 34 -20.32 -19.36 -22.99
N LEU A 35 -21.32 -18.90 -22.24
CA LEU A 35 -21.53 -19.30 -20.85
C LEU A 35 -21.98 -20.75 -20.78
N ASP A 36 -21.17 -21.56 -20.10
CA ASP A 36 -21.64 -22.83 -19.56
C ASP A 36 -22.38 -22.56 -18.25
N PRO A 37 -23.70 -22.85 -18.16
CA PRO A 37 -24.48 -22.59 -16.96
C PRO A 37 -23.91 -23.26 -15.70
N ALA A 38 -23.20 -24.39 -15.82
CA ALA A 38 -22.60 -25.08 -14.68
C ALA A 38 -21.47 -24.28 -14.03
N TYR A 39 -20.87 -23.33 -14.74
CA TYR A 39 -19.74 -22.51 -14.27
C TYR A 39 -20.12 -21.04 -14.06
N LYS A 40 -21.42 -20.71 -14.08
CA LYS A 40 -21.89 -19.33 -13.89
C LYS A 40 -21.33 -18.70 -12.61
N ASP A 41 -21.34 -19.44 -11.51
CA ASP A 41 -20.87 -18.95 -10.21
C ASP A 41 -19.35 -18.77 -10.12
N GLY A 42 -18.59 -19.34 -11.06
CA GLY A 42 -17.13 -19.20 -11.13
C GLY A 42 -16.67 -17.82 -11.57
N TYR A 43 -17.55 -17.03 -12.20
CA TYR A 43 -17.23 -15.67 -12.65
C TYR A 43 -17.58 -14.63 -11.59
N PHE A 44 -16.58 -13.82 -11.24
CA PHE A 44 -16.66 -12.78 -10.22
C PHE A 44 -16.77 -11.41 -10.90
N VAL A 45 -18.00 -10.94 -11.09
CA VAL A 45 -18.30 -9.63 -11.67
C VAL A 45 -19.02 -8.79 -10.62
N TYR A 46 -18.50 -7.60 -10.34
CA TYR A 46 -19.05 -6.68 -9.35
C TYR A 46 -19.23 -5.30 -9.96
N GLN A 47 -20.22 -4.56 -9.47
CA GLN A 47 -20.25 -3.11 -9.70
C GLN A 47 -19.09 -2.44 -8.96
N ALA A 48 -18.66 -1.28 -9.45
CA ALA A 48 -17.74 -0.40 -8.76
C ALA A 48 -18.25 1.04 -8.84
N ASN A 49 -18.17 1.78 -7.74
CA ASN A 49 -18.70 3.14 -7.69
C ASN A 49 -17.85 4.01 -6.77
N PHE A 50 -17.74 5.29 -7.11
CA PHE A 50 -17.18 6.27 -6.19
C PHE A 50 -18.18 6.61 -5.10
N LYS A 51 -17.76 6.50 -3.84
CA LYS A 51 -18.56 6.90 -2.67
C LYS A 51 -17.77 7.85 -1.79
N ASN A 52 -18.43 8.91 -1.34
CA ASN A 52 -17.90 9.77 -0.28
C ASN A 52 -17.95 8.99 1.03
N THR A 53 -16.78 8.66 1.56
CA THR A 53 -16.66 7.80 2.75
C THR A 53 -15.84 8.51 3.82
N SER A 54 -16.35 8.46 5.05
CA SER A 54 -15.65 8.94 6.23
C SER A 54 -14.61 7.91 6.66
N ILE A 55 -13.33 8.24 6.55
CA ILE A 55 -12.23 7.39 6.98
C ILE A 55 -11.56 7.94 8.24
N PRO A 56 -11.06 7.07 9.13
CA PRO A 56 -10.36 7.51 10.33
C PRO A 56 -9.08 8.25 9.95
N LYS A 57 -8.87 9.42 10.56
CA LYS A 57 -7.64 10.19 10.45
C LYS A 57 -6.75 9.89 11.66
N TYR A 58 -5.52 9.47 11.40
CA TYR A 58 -4.53 9.18 12.42
C TYR A 58 -3.47 10.27 12.47
N ASP A 59 -3.01 10.61 13.68
CA ASP A 59 -1.88 11.50 13.88
C ASP A 59 -0.96 10.94 14.97
N THR A 60 0.29 11.40 14.94
CA THR A 60 1.28 11.06 15.96
C THR A 60 1.21 12.09 17.07
N ILE A 61 0.72 11.69 18.24
CA ILE A 61 0.60 12.57 19.40
C ILE A 61 1.50 12.09 20.54
N ASP A 62 1.92 13.02 21.39
CA ASP A 62 2.63 12.69 22.61
C ASP A 62 1.65 12.21 23.68
N VAL A 63 1.78 10.95 24.10
CA VAL A 63 0.99 10.37 25.20
C VAL A 63 1.87 10.10 26.40
N GLN A 64 1.33 10.17 27.62
CA GLN A 64 2.10 9.82 28.81
C GLN A 64 2.47 8.34 28.80
N THR A 65 3.72 8.03 29.13
CA THR A 65 4.18 6.64 29.15
C THR A 65 3.53 5.86 30.30
N THR A 66 3.24 4.58 30.05
CA THR A 66 2.68 3.67 31.09
C THR A 66 3.61 3.56 32.30
N GLN A 67 4.93 3.60 32.08
CA GLN A 67 5.91 3.58 33.15
C GLN A 67 5.85 4.84 34.01
N TYR A 68 5.77 6.03 33.39
CA TYR A 68 5.69 7.30 34.10
C TYR A 68 4.42 7.39 34.97
N THR A 69 3.26 7.04 34.39
CA THR A 69 1.98 7.04 35.12
C THR A 69 1.96 6.03 36.28
N THR A 70 2.58 4.87 36.11
CA THR A 70 2.70 3.87 37.18
C THR A 70 3.55 4.37 38.35
N ILE A 71 4.69 5.03 38.08
CA ILE A 71 5.55 5.59 39.13
C ILE A 71 4.83 6.73 39.86
N LEU A 72 4.11 7.60 39.15
CA LEU A 72 3.28 8.65 39.75
C LEU A 72 2.27 8.08 40.75
N LYS A 73 1.51 7.04 40.35
CA LYS A 73 0.54 6.38 41.24
C LYS A 73 1.20 5.82 42.50
N LYS A 74 2.39 5.20 42.37
CA LYS A 74 3.15 4.68 43.52
C LYS A 74 3.62 5.79 44.47
N ILE A 75 4.04 6.94 43.93
CA ILE A 75 4.41 8.11 44.75
C ILE A 75 3.22 8.62 45.54
N GLU A 76 2.04 8.76 44.91
CA GLU A 76 0.83 9.23 45.59
C GLU A 76 0.39 8.27 46.71
N GLN A 77 0.44 6.96 46.46
CA GLN A 77 0.17 5.96 47.49
C GLN A 77 1.12 6.11 48.69
N LYS A 78 2.44 6.17 48.44
CA LYS A 78 3.46 6.25 49.50
C LYS A 78 3.41 7.56 50.29
N LYS A 79 2.99 8.67 49.66
CA LYS A 79 2.71 9.93 50.38
C LYS A 79 1.56 9.76 51.37
N SER A 80 0.48 9.09 50.95
CA SER A 80 -0.66 8.78 51.82
C SER A 80 -0.21 7.92 53.01
N ASP A 81 0.60 6.87 52.75
CA ASP A 81 1.14 6.00 53.79
C ASP A 81 2.01 6.77 54.80
N SER A 82 2.85 7.70 54.34
CA SER A 82 3.69 8.55 55.20
C SER A 82 2.87 9.52 56.09
N ILE A 83 1.75 10.05 55.59
CA ILE A 83 0.84 10.89 56.39
C ILE A 83 0.14 10.06 57.46
N ALA A 84 -0.31 8.85 57.11
CA ALA A 84 -0.91 7.92 58.07
C ALA A 84 0.09 7.53 59.17
N GLU A 85 1.34 7.25 58.79
CA GLU A 85 2.43 6.94 59.71
C GLU A 85 2.68 8.08 60.73
N LYS A 86 2.78 9.33 60.27
CA LYS A 86 2.93 10.50 61.18
C LYS A 86 1.78 10.63 62.19
N LYS A 87 0.55 10.35 61.78
CA LYS A 87 -0.62 10.38 62.69
C LYS A 87 -0.56 9.26 63.73
N ILE A 88 -0.11 8.07 63.34
CA ILE A 88 0.08 6.93 64.25
C ILE A 88 1.17 7.25 65.28
N LYS A 89 2.32 7.80 64.84
CA LYS A 89 3.40 8.23 65.75
C LYS A 89 2.92 9.29 66.75
N ALA A 90 2.23 10.34 66.28
CA ALA A 90 1.72 11.38 67.18
C ALA A 90 0.73 10.83 68.22
N LYS A 91 -0.17 9.92 67.80
CA LYS A 91 -1.08 9.21 68.71
C LYS A 91 -0.29 8.41 69.75
N TYR A 92 0.77 7.73 69.32
CA TYR A 92 1.64 6.94 70.18
C TYR A 92 2.39 7.80 71.21
N ASP A 93 2.99 8.91 70.79
CA ASP A 93 3.69 9.84 71.69
C ASP A 93 2.73 10.38 72.77
N GLU A 94 1.47 10.65 72.42
CA GLU A 94 0.43 11.02 73.39
C GLU A 94 0.12 9.89 74.38
N ILE A 95 0.02 8.64 73.94
CA ILE A 95 -0.22 7.48 74.82
C ILE A 95 0.96 7.29 75.78
N LEU A 96 2.20 7.38 75.30
CA LEU A 96 3.38 7.30 76.16
C LEU A 96 3.46 8.44 77.17
N SER A 97 2.95 9.64 76.86
CA SER A 97 2.97 10.75 77.79
C SER A 97 2.19 10.46 79.09
N ILE A 98 1.26 9.49 79.08
CA ILE A 98 0.58 8.98 80.26
C ILE A 98 1.60 8.43 81.28
N ASN A 99 2.65 7.73 80.83
CA ASN A 99 3.71 7.22 81.71
C ASN A 99 4.44 8.37 82.42
N SER A 100 4.76 9.43 81.69
CA SER A 100 5.40 10.63 82.25
C SER A 100 4.51 11.32 83.28
N LEU A 101 3.20 11.42 83.02
CA LEU A 101 2.23 11.99 83.97
C LEU A 101 2.12 11.13 85.25
N ILE A 102 2.11 9.80 85.11
CA ILE A 102 2.14 8.90 86.28
C ILE A 102 3.45 9.07 87.06
N ASP A 103 4.60 9.20 86.39
CA ASP A 103 5.89 9.43 87.05
C ASP A 103 5.92 10.75 87.80
N HIS A 104 5.42 11.83 87.20
CA HIS A 104 5.29 13.10 87.88
C HIS A 104 4.43 13.00 89.14
N PHE A 105 3.38 12.18 89.13
CA PHE A 105 2.61 11.91 90.34
C PHE A 105 3.39 11.07 91.37
N LEU A 106 4.03 9.98 90.96
CA LEU A 106 4.71 9.06 91.88
C LEU A 106 5.91 9.72 92.55
N TYR A 107 6.73 10.44 91.79
CA TYR A 107 8.02 10.94 92.25
C TYR A 107 8.02 12.42 92.68
N SER A 108 6.92 13.14 92.49
CA SER A 108 6.80 14.50 93.06
C SER A 108 6.70 14.45 94.58
N SER A 109 7.53 15.27 95.25
CA SER A 109 7.52 15.54 96.69
C SER A 109 6.34 16.40 97.15
N GLY A 110 5.49 16.87 96.23
CA GLY A 110 4.31 17.66 96.54
C GLY A 110 3.19 16.87 97.25
N SER A 111 2.32 17.59 97.97
CA SER A 111 1.13 16.97 98.57
C SER A 111 0.20 16.39 97.51
N PHE A 112 -0.56 15.35 97.86
CA PHE A 112 -1.49 14.68 96.94
C PHE A 112 -2.41 15.68 96.21
N LYS A 113 -2.94 16.68 96.93
CA LYS A 113 -3.82 17.71 96.37
C LYS A 113 -3.17 18.48 95.22
N LYS A 114 -1.85 18.70 95.26
CA LYS A 114 -1.10 19.40 94.20
C LYS A 114 -0.78 18.50 93.02
N LYS A 115 -0.40 17.24 93.27
CA LYS A 115 0.05 16.32 92.21
C LYS A 115 -1.05 15.49 91.56
N LYS A 116 -2.24 15.36 92.18
CA LYS A 116 -3.36 14.57 91.62
C LYS A 116 -3.82 15.01 90.23
N HIS A 117 -3.54 16.26 89.84
CA HIS A 117 -3.82 16.75 88.49
C HIS A 117 -3.11 15.94 87.40
N HIS A 118 -1.91 15.41 87.66
CA HIS A 118 -1.21 14.56 86.68
C HIS A 118 -1.96 13.24 86.46
N LEU A 119 -2.54 12.63 87.49
CA LEU A 119 -3.38 11.44 87.34
C LEU A 119 -4.70 11.74 86.62
N TYR A 120 -5.28 12.91 86.86
CA TYR A 120 -6.45 13.39 86.13
C TYR A 120 -6.16 13.52 84.62
N GLN A 121 -5.04 14.17 84.25
CA GLN A 121 -4.63 14.30 82.85
C GLN A 121 -4.28 12.95 82.22
N ALA A 122 -3.62 12.07 82.98
CA ALA A 122 -3.31 10.71 82.54
C ALA A 122 -4.59 9.90 82.24
N GLN A 123 -5.61 10.02 83.09
CA GLN A 123 -6.92 9.39 82.86
C GLN A 123 -7.64 9.99 81.64
N LEU A 124 -7.58 11.30 81.44
CA LEU A 124 -8.16 11.94 80.24
C LEU A 124 -7.52 11.41 78.96
N LEU A 125 -6.19 11.29 78.92
CA LEU A 125 -5.48 10.74 77.77
C LEU A 125 -5.77 9.24 77.58
N SER A 126 -5.86 8.48 78.67
CA SER A 126 -6.27 7.07 78.61
C SER A 126 -7.67 6.91 78.03
N ASN A 127 -8.63 7.75 78.43
CA ASN A 127 -9.98 7.75 77.91
C ASN A 127 -10.03 8.20 76.44
N LYS A 128 -9.29 9.27 76.08
CA LYS A 128 -9.18 9.78 74.70
C LYS A 128 -8.75 8.68 73.73
N HIS A 129 -7.86 7.79 74.16
CA HIS A 129 -7.32 6.70 73.35
C HIS A 129 -7.98 5.33 73.61
N ASN A 130 -9.07 5.28 74.40
CA ASN A 130 -9.84 4.08 74.72
C ASN A 130 -8.99 2.94 75.34
N LEU A 131 -8.04 3.28 76.21
CA LEU A 131 -7.14 2.29 76.84
C LEU A 131 -7.74 1.59 78.07
N ASP A 132 -8.91 2.05 78.56
CA ASP A 132 -9.65 1.49 79.70
C ASP A 132 -8.83 1.27 80.99
N TYR A 133 -7.82 2.12 81.22
CA TYR A 133 -7.01 2.07 82.44
C TYR A 133 -7.63 2.92 83.54
N LEU A 134 -7.86 2.32 84.72
CA LEU A 134 -8.31 3.05 85.90
C LEU A 134 -7.13 3.77 86.58
N ILE A 135 -6.76 4.95 86.08
CA ILE A 135 -5.65 5.78 86.58
C ILE A 135 -6.12 6.76 87.66
N TYR A 136 -7.31 7.34 87.52
CA TYR A 136 -7.87 8.30 88.47
C TYR A 136 -9.40 8.30 88.47
N ALA A 137 -9.99 8.43 89.66
CA ALA A 137 -11.41 8.74 89.83
C ALA A 137 -11.67 9.48 91.14
N ASP A 138 -12.57 10.45 91.11
CA ASP A 138 -13.11 11.11 92.29
C ASP A 138 -14.61 11.39 92.16
N LYS A 139 -15.15 12.27 92.99
CA LYS A 139 -16.58 12.60 92.96
C LYS A 139 -16.98 13.46 91.75
N GLU A 140 -16.03 14.18 91.16
CA GLU A 140 -16.25 15.15 90.07
C GLU A 140 -15.80 14.57 88.72
N PHE A 141 -14.95 13.54 88.72
CA PHE A 141 -14.38 12.95 87.52
C PHE A 141 -14.30 11.42 87.61
N ASN A 142 -14.76 10.72 86.56
CA ASN A 142 -14.83 9.25 86.50
C ASN A 142 -15.58 8.64 87.72
N SER A 143 -16.69 9.29 88.11
CA SER A 143 -17.44 9.01 89.35
C SER A 143 -17.91 7.56 89.48
N ASP A 144 -18.22 6.92 88.36
CA ASP A 144 -18.70 5.53 88.32
C ASP A 144 -17.62 4.55 88.78
N ASN A 145 -16.35 4.86 88.49
CA ASN A 145 -15.20 4.09 88.96
C ASN A 145 -14.67 4.57 90.31
N ARG A 146 -15.26 5.61 90.92
CA ARG A 146 -14.80 6.17 92.21
C ARG A 146 -14.71 5.12 93.31
N LYS A 147 -15.72 4.26 93.43
CA LYS A 147 -15.73 3.18 94.44
C LYS A 147 -14.56 2.21 94.22
N ARG A 148 -14.32 1.82 92.96
CA ARG A 148 -13.20 0.94 92.56
C ARG A 148 -11.85 1.60 92.83
N PHE A 149 -11.68 2.87 92.45
CA PHE A 149 -10.44 3.61 92.69
C PHE A 149 -10.17 3.84 94.19
N SER A 150 -11.20 4.21 94.95
CA SER A 150 -11.09 4.44 96.40
C SER A 150 -10.77 3.16 97.19
N SER A 151 -11.05 1.98 96.60
CA SER A 151 -10.70 0.69 97.20
C SER A 151 -9.20 0.36 97.10
N ILE A 152 -8.46 1.08 96.25
CA ILE A 152 -7.00 0.95 96.11
C ILE A 152 -6.34 1.69 97.28
N LYS A 153 -5.83 0.95 98.27
CA LYS A 153 -5.08 1.51 99.41
C LYS A 153 -3.88 2.32 98.92
N TRP A 154 -3.41 3.31 99.70
CA TRP A 154 -2.30 4.19 99.31
C TRP A 154 -1.02 3.45 98.86
N ASN A 155 -0.58 2.44 99.62
CA ASN A 155 0.58 1.60 99.24
C ASN A 155 0.27 0.68 98.04
N GLY A 156 -1.01 0.43 97.75
CA GLY A 156 -1.47 -0.28 96.56
C GLY A 156 -1.60 0.62 95.32
N LEU A 157 -1.80 1.93 95.50
CA LEU A 157 -1.94 2.89 94.40
C LEU A 157 -0.64 3.05 93.63
N GLU A 158 0.49 3.11 94.33
CA GLU A 158 1.81 3.15 93.68
C GLU A 158 2.06 1.91 92.81
N ASN A 159 1.82 0.72 93.35
CA ASN A 159 1.98 -0.53 92.62
C ASN A 159 1.01 -0.62 91.43
N HIS A 160 -0.25 -0.24 91.63
CA HIS A 160 -1.27 -0.19 90.58
C HIS A 160 -0.86 0.72 89.42
N LEU A 161 -0.38 1.92 89.73
CA LEU A 161 0.10 2.88 88.73
C LEU A 161 1.35 2.37 88.00
N LYS A 162 2.29 1.73 88.70
CA LYS A 162 3.45 1.07 88.07
C LYS A 162 3.03 -0.07 87.13
N THR A 163 2.01 -0.85 87.51
CA THR A 163 1.44 -1.89 86.63
C THR A 163 0.80 -1.28 85.38
N ILE A 164 0.02 -0.21 85.53
CA ILE A 164 -0.55 0.50 84.37
C ILE A 164 0.56 1.03 83.46
N LYS A 165 1.62 1.63 84.01
CA LYS A 165 2.76 2.08 83.21
C LYS A 165 3.39 0.97 82.38
N SER A 166 3.60 -0.20 82.99
CA SER A 166 4.15 -1.35 82.28
C SER A 166 3.26 -1.77 81.11
N LYS A 167 1.93 -1.77 81.30
CA LYS A 167 0.98 -2.09 80.23
C LYS A 167 1.00 -1.06 79.11
N ILE A 168 1.02 0.24 79.45
CA ILE A 168 1.11 1.34 78.47
C ILE A 168 2.39 1.24 77.63
N SER A 169 3.53 0.90 78.24
CA SER A 169 4.79 0.69 77.51
C SER A 169 4.77 -0.54 76.59
N THR A 170 3.89 -1.51 76.84
CA THR A 170 3.75 -2.71 76.00
C THR A 170 2.76 -2.48 74.85
N ASP A 171 1.65 -1.78 75.13
CA ASP A 171 0.65 -1.38 74.12
C ASP A 171 1.16 -0.28 73.20
N GLY A 172 2.11 0.52 73.70
CA GLY A 172 2.80 1.55 72.98
C GLY A 172 4.11 1.05 72.37
N TYR A 173 4.10 0.12 71.42
CA TYR A 173 5.29 -0.14 70.61
C TYR A 173 5.10 0.42 69.20
N TYR A 174 5.95 1.38 68.83
CA TYR A 174 5.96 1.96 67.49
C TYR A 174 7.36 1.79 66.87
N ASN A 175 7.41 1.19 65.68
CA ASN A 175 8.64 1.05 64.90
C ASN A 175 8.69 2.17 63.86
N GLU A 176 9.63 3.10 63.99
CA GLU A 176 9.85 4.16 63.02
C GLU A 176 10.32 3.57 61.68
N ASN A 177 9.47 3.65 60.64
CA ASN A 177 9.80 3.03 59.37
C ASN A 177 10.58 4.00 58.46
N THR A 178 11.87 4.16 58.77
CA THR A 178 12.84 4.92 57.94
C THR A 178 12.91 4.46 56.47
N TYR A 179 12.39 3.26 56.17
CA TYR A 179 12.23 2.71 54.82
C TYR A 179 11.29 3.55 53.93
N LEU A 180 10.18 4.07 54.46
CA LEU A 180 9.17 4.77 53.66
C LEU A 180 9.72 6.06 53.05
N TYR A 181 10.54 6.79 53.78
CA TYR A 181 11.20 8.01 53.28
C TYR A 181 12.22 7.70 52.18
N THR A 182 13.02 6.66 52.39
CA THR A 182 14.05 6.22 51.43
C THR A 182 13.41 5.72 50.13
N GLU A 183 12.34 4.94 50.22
CA GLU A 183 11.59 4.44 49.07
C GLU A 183 10.92 5.56 48.27
N LEU A 184 10.35 6.56 48.95
CA LEU A 184 9.71 7.71 48.30
C LEU A 184 10.72 8.56 47.51
N ASN A 185 11.93 8.77 48.05
CA ASN A 185 13.00 9.46 47.33
C ASN A 185 13.51 8.65 46.13
N THR A 186 13.63 7.32 46.27
CA THR A 186 13.96 6.44 45.14
C THR A 186 12.91 6.53 44.04
N LEU A 187 11.62 6.52 44.38
CA LEU A 187 10.52 6.65 43.41
C LEU A 187 10.55 8.01 42.69
N ARG A 188 10.82 9.11 43.39
CA ARG A 188 10.99 10.45 42.79
C ARG A 188 12.17 10.51 41.82
N ASN A 189 13.31 9.95 42.20
CA ASN A 189 14.48 9.88 41.33
C ASN A 189 14.20 9.03 40.08
N LYS A 190 13.47 7.92 40.24
CA LYS A 190 13.04 7.08 39.12
C LYS A 190 12.08 7.83 38.19
N LEU A 191 11.12 8.59 38.75
CA LEU A 191 10.18 9.39 37.96
C LEU A 191 10.91 10.43 37.10
N ASN A 192 11.89 11.15 37.67
CA ASN A 192 12.67 12.18 36.97
C ASN A 192 13.49 11.64 35.79
N ARG A 193 13.86 10.36 35.85
CA ARG A 193 14.63 9.68 34.78
C ARG A 193 13.75 8.92 33.79
N THR A 194 12.44 8.82 34.05
CA THR A 194 11.51 8.11 33.18
C THR A 194 10.95 9.10 32.14
N PRO A 195 11.04 8.80 30.83
CA PRO A 195 10.43 9.63 29.81
C PRO A 195 8.96 9.90 30.10
N LYS A 196 8.60 11.19 30.13
CA LYS A 196 7.24 11.62 30.47
C LYS A 196 6.26 11.23 29.38
N THR A 197 6.67 11.34 28.12
CA THR A 197 5.84 11.08 26.95
C THR A 197 6.52 10.12 25.97
N GLU A 198 5.69 9.41 25.21
CA GLU A 198 6.07 8.64 24.03
C GLU A 198 5.16 9.03 22.86
N LYS A 199 5.67 8.86 21.64
CA LYS A 199 4.88 9.07 20.43
C LYS A 199 3.95 7.88 20.23
N ALA A 200 2.66 8.14 20.12
CA ALA A 200 1.67 7.13 19.78
C ALA A 200 0.82 7.59 18.61
N ILE A 201 0.54 6.66 17.69
CA ILE A 201 -0.43 6.88 16.62
C ILE A 201 -1.81 6.76 17.23
N LYS A 202 -2.59 7.85 17.20
CA LYS A 202 -3.98 7.84 17.65
C LYS A 202 -4.90 8.38 16.57
N GLN A 203 -6.11 7.86 16.54
CA GLN A 203 -7.18 8.42 15.75
C GLN A 203 -7.53 9.80 16.32
N VAL A 204 -7.32 10.85 15.52
CA VAL A 204 -7.59 12.25 15.88
C VAL A 204 -8.89 12.77 15.29
N GLY A 205 -9.53 12.00 14.39
CA GLY A 205 -10.82 12.36 13.82
C GLY A 205 -11.19 11.47 12.64
N HIS A 206 -11.98 12.05 11.75
CA HIS A 206 -12.35 11.46 10.48
C HIS A 206 -12.18 12.49 9.36
N GLU A 207 -11.89 12.01 8.16
CA GLU A 207 -11.90 12.82 6.95
C GLU A 207 -12.79 12.18 5.89
N ASN A 208 -13.50 13.00 5.12
CA ASN A 208 -14.31 12.51 4.01
C ASN A 208 -13.44 12.45 2.76
N LYS A 209 -13.31 11.26 2.18
CA LYS A 209 -12.65 11.06 0.89
C LYS A 209 -13.61 10.43 -0.11
N LYS A 210 -13.49 10.83 -1.37
CA LYS A 210 -14.15 10.15 -2.49
C LYS A 210 -13.32 8.91 -2.82
N LEU A 211 -13.83 7.74 -2.47
CA LEU A 211 -13.14 6.45 -2.63
C LEU A 211 -13.84 5.61 -3.69
N LEU A 212 -13.07 4.89 -4.49
CA LEU A 212 -13.62 3.86 -5.37
C LEU A 212 -13.85 2.58 -4.56
N LEU A 213 -15.09 2.15 -4.44
CA LEU A 213 -15.46 0.97 -3.67
C LEU A 213 -16.05 -0.10 -4.58
N ARG A 214 -15.77 -1.37 -4.27
CA ARG A 214 -16.49 -2.51 -4.84
C ARG A 214 -17.92 -2.49 -4.32
N GLY A 215 -18.87 -2.48 -5.24
CA GLY A 215 -20.29 -2.61 -4.97
C GLY A 215 -20.75 -4.07 -4.95
N ASP A 216 -22.01 -4.25 -5.28
CA ASP A 216 -22.68 -5.55 -5.25
C ASP A 216 -22.24 -6.42 -6.43
N ARG A 217 -22.40 -7.74 -6.26
CA ARG A 217 -22.17 -8.72 -7.33
C ARG A 217 -23.23 -8.51 -8.42
N ILE A 218 -22.81 -8.59 -9.68
CA ILE A 218 -23.72 -8.62 -10.83
C ILE A 218 -24.03 -10.10 -11.09
N GLU A 219 -25.16 -10.58 -10.56
CA GLU A 219 -25.58 -11.98 -10.68
C GLU A 219 -26.09 -12.34 -12.08
N ASP A 220 -26.55 -11.34 -12.83
CA ASP A 220 -27.08 -11.44 -14.19
C ASP A 220 -26.09 -10.91 -15.23
N PHE A 221 -24.79 -11.17 -15.02
CA PHE A 221 -23.75 -10.68 -15.92
C PHE A 221 -23.93 -11.14 -17.38
N GLU A 222 -24.70 -12.22 -17.62
CA GLU A 222 -25.08 -12.67 -18.96
C GLU A 222 -25.96 -11.68 -19.73
N ASN A 223 -26.51 -10.67 -19.06
CA ASN A 223 -27.25 -9.58 -19.67
C ASN A 223 -26.44 -8.27 -19.72
N LEU A 224 -25.15 -8.30 -19.37
CA LEU A 224 -24.28 -7.14 -19.57
C LEU A 224 -24.23 -6.80 -21.06
N SER A 225 -24.45 -5.52 -21.34
CA SER A 225 -24.48 -4.99 -22.68
C SER A 225 -23.68 -3.70 -22.79
N GLY A 226 -23.05 -3.50 -23.95
CA GLY A 226 -22.42 -2.25 -24.33
C GLY A 226 -20.90 -2.28 -24.29
N LYS A 227 -20.31 -1.16 -24.68
CA LYS A 227 -18.86 -0.98 -24.81
C LYS A 227 -18.25 -0.51 -23.49
N TYR A 228 -17.20 -1.19 -23.07
CA TYR A 228 -16.46 -0.93 -21.85
C TYR A 228 -14.97 -0.77 -22.17
N LYS A 229 -14.34 0.22 -21.56
CA LYS A 229 -12.90 0.46 -21.64
C LYS A 229 -12.21 -0.10 -20.40
N ILE A 230 -11.05 -0.74 -20.56
CA ILE A 230 -10.16 -1.05 -19.44
C ILE A 230 -9.58 0.25 -18.89
N ILE A 231 -9.86 0.56 -17.63
CA ILE A 231 -9.30 1.72 -16.93
C ILE A 231 -8.10 1.36 -16.04
N GLY A 232 -7.91 0.07 -15.75
CA GLY A 232 -6.67 -0.46 -15.21
C GLY A 232 -6.85 -1.69 -14.34
N GLU A 233 -5.77 -2.06 -13.66
CA GLU A 233 -5.73 -3.15 -12.70
C GLU A 233 -5.86 -2.63 -11.27
N TYR A 234 -6.74 -3.27 -10.51
CA TYR A 234 -7.09 -2.87 -9.14
C TYR A 234 -7.07 -4.06 -8.18
N ASN A 235 -6.58 -3.80 -6.97
CA ASN A 235 -6.64 -4.73 -5.85
C ASN A 235 -7.79 -4.34 -4.92
N LEU A 236 -8.52 -5.36 -4.45
CA LEU A 236 -9.52 -5.20 -3.40
C LEU A 236 -8.85 -5.22 -2.03
N ILE A 237 -9.08 -4.16 -1.26
CA ILE A 237 -8.68 -4.08 0.15
C ILE A 237 -9.65 -4.92 0.98
N ARG A 238 -9.15 -6.03 1.54
CA ARG A 238 -9.97 -6.95 2.35
C ARG A 238 -10.12 -6.46 3.79
N ASN A 239 -9.04 -5.96 4.36
CA ASN A 239 -8.98 -5.47 5.74
C ASN A 239 -8.63 -3.99 5.74
N SER A 240 -9.35 -3.20 6.56
CA SER A 240 -9.05 -1.78 6.73
C SER A 240 -7.64 -1.60 7.32
N THR A 241 -6.90 -0.63 6.78
CA THR A 241 -5.60 -0.19 7.26
C THR A 241 -5.69 1.27 7.73
N TYR A 242 -4.55 1.88 8.06
CA TYR A 242 -4.51 3.30 8.40
C TYR A 242 -4.70 4.23 7.19
N GLU A 243 -4.54 3.72 5.96
CA GLU A 243 -4.61 4.47 4.69
C GLU A 243 -5.81 4.07 3.80
N ALA A 244 -6.38 2.89 4.01
CA ALA A 244 -7.43 2.34 3.16
C ALA A 244 -8.50 1.61 3.97
N ILE A 245 -9.71 1.51 3.43
CA ILE A 245 -10.82 0.79 4.07
C ILE A 245 -11.14 -0.52 3.36
N SER A 246 -11.70 -1.47 4.10
CA SER A 246 -12.25 -2.70 3.52
C SER A 246 -13.28 -2.38 2.43
N GLY A 247 -13.22 -3.11 1.31
CA GLY A 247 -14.07 -2.89 0.14
C GLY A 247 -13.54 -1.86 -0.86
N GLN A 248 -12.48 -1.12 -0.51
CA GLN A 248 -11.86 -0.15 -1.42
C GLN A 248 -11.11 -0.85 -2.56
N LEU A 249 -11.19 -0.27 -3.75
CA LEU A 249 -10.41 -0.65 -4.92
C LEU A 249 -9.25 0.33 -5.08
N LEU A 250 -8.02 -0.17 -5.02
CA LEU A 250 -6.81 0.61 -5.21
C LEU A 250 -6.06 0.15 -6.46
N LYS A 251 -5.61 1.11 -7.27
CA LYS A 251 -4.85 0.82 -8.48
C LYS A 251 -3.55 0.10 -8.10
N THR A 252 -3.25 -1.00 -8.80
CA THR A 252 -2.12 -1.87 -8.47
C THR A 252 -0.78 -1.12 -8.49
N ASP A 253 -0.59 -0.22 -9.46
CA ASP A 253 0.64 0.57 -9.55
C ASP A 253 0.84 1.48 -8.33
N SER A 254 -0.24 2.12 -7.86
CA SER A 254 -0.20 2.98 -6.67
C SER A 254 0.18 2.18 -5.42
N LEU A 255 -0.34 0.95 -5.28
CA LEU A 255 0.03 0.07 -4.17
C LEU A 255 1.49 -0.36 -4.23
N LYS A 256 2.00 -0.68 -5.43
CA LYS A 256 3.41 -1.04 -5.63
C LYS A 256 4.35 0.10 -5.26
N THR A 257 3.95 1.35 -5.51
CA THR A 257 4.72 2.52 -5.08
C THR A 257 4.80 2.65 -3.56
N ILE A 258 3.71 2.36 -2.85
CA ILE A 258 3.63 2.54 -1.39
C ILE A 258 4.26 1.37 -0.61
N HIS A 259 4.04 0.14 -1.06
CA HIS A 259 4.42 -1.08 -0.32
C HIS A 259 5.49 -1.94 -1.01
N GLY A 260 6.03 -1.48 -2.15
CA GLY A 260 6.96 -2.25 -2.96
C GLY A 260 6.29 -3.43 -3.69
N SER A 261 7.07 -4.42 -4.06
CA SER A 261 6.57 -5.62 -4.78
C SER A 261 5.79 -6.59 -3.89
N ASN A 262 5.90 -6.46 -2.56
CA ASN A 262 5.27 -7.37 -1.62
C ASN A 262 3.82 -6.96 -1.32
N LEU A 263 2.89 -7.44 -2.15
CA LEU A 263 1.46 -7.22 -1.97
C LEU A 263 0.77 -8.30 -1.11
N TYR A 264 1.54 -9.11 -0.36
CA TYR A 264 0.97 -10.10 0.57
C TYR A 264 0.06 -9.41 1.60
N GLY A 265 -1.24 -9.71 1.54
CA GLY A 265 -2.27 -9.10 2.37
C GLY A 265 -3.32 -8.29 1.59
N TYR A 266 -3.00 -7.91 0.35
CA TYR A 266 -3.94 -7.29 -0.58
C TYR A 266 -4.56 -8.36 -1.49
N GLY A 267 -5.86 -8.27 -1.77
CA GLY A 267 -6.59 -9.28 -2.55
C GLY A 267 -6.06 -9.44 -3.99
N SER A 268 -6.59 -10.43 -4.71
CA SER A 268 -6.27 -10.67 -6.12
C SER A 268 -6.41 -9.40 -6.96
N THR A 269 -5.44 -9.19 -7.86
CA THR A 269 -5.52 -8.14 -8.88
C THR A 269 -6.57 -8.54 -9.91
N ASN A 270 -7.49 -7.63 -10.21
CA ASN A 270 -8.51 -7.83 -11.24
C ASN A 270 -8.69 -6.55 -12.05
N THR A 271 -9.37 -6.67 -13.19
CA THR A 271 -9.58 -5.60 -14.14
C THR A 271 -10.76 -4.74 -13.72
N LEU A 272 -10.60 -3.42 -13.86
CA LEU A 272 -11.67 -2.46 -13.75
C LEU A 272 -12.01 -1.91 -15.14
N LEU A 273 -13.29 -1.97 -15.48
CA LEU A 273 -13.83 -1.52 -16.74
C LEU A 273 -14.80 -0.36 -16.51
N GLU A 274 -14.91 0.56 -17.47
CA GLU A 274 -15.83 1.70 -17.44
C GLU A 274 -16.54 1.88 -18.80
N ASN A 275 -17.85 2.09 -18.79
CA ASN A 275 -18.60 2.42 -20.01
C ASN A 275 -18.78 3.94 -20.18
N GLN A 276 -19.36 4.36 -21.32
CA GLN A 276 -19.58 5.78 -21.62
C GLN A 276 -20.52 6.50 -20.63
N SER A 277 -21.39 5.77 -19.94
CA SER A 277 -22.28 6.31 -18.90
C SER A 277 -21.59 6.45 -17.54
N GLY A 278 -20.32 6.05 -17.41
CA GLY A 278 -19.57 6.04 -16.15
C GLY A 278 -19.87 4.84 -15.25
N ASN A 279 -20.60 3.83 -15.75
CA ASN A 279 -20.81 2.60 -15.00
C ASN A 279 -19.52 1.80 -15.00
N MET A 280 -19.02 1.45 -13.81
CA MET A 280 -17.82 0.67 -13.67
C MET A 280 -18.11 -0.75 -13.20
N ILE A 281 -17.38 -1.71 -13.78
CA ILE A 281 -17.43 -3.13 -13.38
C ILE A 281 -16.04 -3.64 -13.04
N TYR A 282 -15.93 -4.36 -11.93
CA TYR A 282 -14.72 -4.98 -11.42
C TYR A 282 -14.82 -6.49 -11.61
N CYS A 283 -13.93 -7.06 -12.44
CA CYS A 283 -14.02 -8.45 -12.90
C CYS A 283 -12.66 -9.06 -13.21
N SER A 284 -12.58 -10.40 -13.24
CA SER A 284 -11.34 -11.10 -13.60
C SER A 284 -10.96 -10.88 -15.07
N TYR A 285 -9.67 -10.92 -15.37
CA TYR A 285 -9.19 -10.84 -16.76
C TYR A 285 -9.73 -12.00 -17.62
N GLU A 286 -9.94 -13.17 -17.02
CA GLU A 286 -10.56 -14.32 -17.69
C GLU A 286 -12.00 -14.01 -18.13
N PHE A 287 -12.78 -13.33 -17.29
CA PHE A 287 -14.14 -12.91 -17.65
C PHE A 287 -14.11 -12.02 -18.91
N VAL A 288 -13.21 -11.02 -18.92
CA VAL A 288 -13.07 -10.09 -20.05
C VAL A 288 -12.72 -10.84 -21.34
N ASN A 289 -11.73 -11.75 -21.30
CA ASN A 289 -11.32 -12.49 -22.49
C ASN A 289 -12.37 -13.49 -22.99
N LYS A 290 -13.16 -14.08 -22.08
CA LYS A 290 -14.11 -15.11 -22.45
C LYS A 290 -15.42 -14.53 -23.00
N PHE A 291 -15.87 -13.41 -22.45
CA PHE A 291 -17.19 -12.86 -22.77
C PHE A 291 -17.16 -11.49 -23.46
N GLY A 292 -16.02 -10.81 -23.43
CA GLY A 292 -15.83 -9.55 -24.14
C GLY A 292 -15.49 -9.81 -25.60
N ILE A 293 -16.28 -9.22 -26.50
CA ILE A 293 -15.97 -9.16 -27.93
C ILE A 293 -14.97 -8.04 -28.12
N ASP A 294 -13.81 -8.38 -28.69
CA ASP A 294 -12.80 -7.40 -29.05
C ASP A 294 -13.30 -6.55 -30.22
N ASN A 295 -13.55 -5.28 -29.93
CA ASN A 295 -14.04 -4.32 -30.89
C ASN A 295 -12.93 -3.45 -31.48
N GLN A 296 -11.67 -3.70 -31.16
CA GLN A 296 -10.57 -2.85 -31.60
C GLN A 296 -10.55 -2.66 -33.12
N ILE A 297 -10.82 -3.72 -33.88
CA ILE A 297 -10.91 -3.64 -35.35
C ILE A 297 -12.14 -2.83 -35.79
N SER A 298 -13.31 -3.07 -35.20
CA SER A 298 -14.54 -2.33 -35.54
C SER A 298 -14.45 -0.85 -35.18
N ASP A 299 -13.89 -0.52 -34.02
CA ASP A 299 -13.67 0.85 -33.55
C ASP A 299 -12.63 1.55 -34.45
N TYR A 300 -11.60 0.83 -34.88
CA TYR A 300 -10.60 1.36 -35.81
C TYR A 300 -11.16 1.61 -37.22
N ILE A 301 -11.97 0.69 -37.76
CA ILE A 301 -12.72 0.89 -39.00
C ILE A 301 -13.60 2.13 -38.89
N SER A 302 -14.39 2.24 -37.81
CA SER A 302 -15.25 3.40 -37.59
C SER A 302 -14.46 4.71 -37.51
N LEU A 303 -13.28 4.69 -36.87
CA LEU A 303 -12.39 5.86 -36.79
C LEU A 303 -11.90 6.28 -38.18
N LEU A 304 -11.51 5.33 -39.03
CA LEU A 304 -11.07 5.59 -40.41
C LEU A 304 -12.22 6.13 -41.28
N GLU A 305 -13.39 5.50 -41.22
CA GLU A 305 -14.59 5.91 -41.98
C GLU A 305 -15.06 7.31 -41.59
N ASN A 306 -15.07 7.64 -40.29
CA ASN A 306 -15.39 8.98 -39.80
C ASN A 306 -14.41 10.06 -40.28
N ASN A 307 -13.20 9.66 -40.71
CA ASN A 307 -12.19 10.55 -41.27
C ASN A 307 -12.09 10.44 -42.80
N GLY A 308 -13.08 9.83 -43.46
CA GLY A 308 -13.21 9.83 -44.92
C GLY A 308 -12.45 8.71 -45.64
N TYR A 309 -11.80 7.80 -44.92
CA TYR A 309 -11.16 6.63 -45.51
C TYR A 309 -12.18 5.52 -45.72
N LYS A 310 -12.07 4.79 -46.84
CA LYS A 310 -12.80 3.53 -47.02
C LYS A 310 -11.92 2.38 -46.56
N THR A 311 -12.52 1.35 -46.00
CA THR A 311 -11.80 0.14 -45.58
C THR A 311 -12.37 -1.10 -46.22
N ASP A 312 -11.52 -2.10 -46.42
CA ASP A 312 -11.88 -3.39 -46.99
C ASP A 312 -11.20 -4.52 -46.20
N LEU A 313 -11.93 -5.61 -45.97
CA LEU A 313 -11.44 -6.79 -45.24
C LEU A 313 -11.25 -7.93 -46.23
N ASP A 314 -10.00 -8.29 -46.50
CA ASP A 314 -9.64 -9.46 -47.28
C ASP A 314 -9.18 -10.58 -46.33
N GLY A 315 -10.15 -11.43 -45.97
CA GLY A 315 -10.00 -12.41 -44.90
C GLY A 315 -9.71 -11.75 -43.56
N GLU A 316 -8.45 -11.84 -43.15
CA GLU A 316 -7.94 -11.36 -41.86
C GLU A 316 -7.11 -10.07 -41.98
N ILE A 317 -7.01 -9.52 -43.19
CA ILE A 317 -6.21 -8.33 -43.47
C ILE A 317 -7.13 -7.14 -43.72
N LEU A 318 -7.00 -6.11 -42.87
CA LEU A 318 -7.65 -4.83 -43.08
C LEU A 318 -6.82 -3.97 -44.04
N TYR A 319 -7.46 -3.52 -45.10
CA TYR A 319 -6.93 -2.56 -46.06
C TYR A 319 -7.66 -1.23 -45.95
N ILE A 320 -6.92 -0.14 -46.20
CA ILE A 320 -7.37 1.24 -46.18
C ILE A 320 -7.19 1.80 -47.58
N GLU A 321 -8.26 2.30 -48.18
CA GLU A 321 -8.22 2.98 -49.47
C GLU A 321 -7.79 4.43 -49.25
N ALA A 322 -6.53 4.74 -49.61
CA ALA A 322 -5.97 6.08 -49.58
C ALA A 322 -6.04 6.74 -50.98
N GLU A 323 -5.80 8.04 -51.07
CA GLU A 323 -5.87 8.77 -52.35
C GLU A 323 -4.92 8.18 -53.41
N LEU A 324 -3.73 7.76 -52.98
CA LEU A 324 -2.68 7.25 -53.85
C LEU A 324 -2.71 5.72 -54.00
N GLY A 325 -3.58 5.01 -53.27
CA GLY A 325 -3.73 3.57 -53.40
C GLY A 325 -4.10 2.87 -52.10
N ARG A 326 -4.10 1.53 -52.16
CA ARG A 326 -4.52 0.67 -51.06
C ARG A 326 -3.35 0.42 -50.09
N VAL A 327 -3.57 0.68 -48.80
CA VAL A 327 -2.58 0.51 -47.72
C VAL A 327 -3.05 -0.57 -46.77
N ARG A 328 -2.18 -1.51 -46.43
CA ARG A 328 -2.46 -2.49 -45.36
C ARG A 328 -2.42 -1.79 -44.00
N ALA A 329 -3.42 -2.02 -43.16
CA ALA A 329 -3.48 -1.50 -41.79
C ALA A 329 -2.51 -2.27 -40.86
N THR A 330 -1.23 -1.91 -40.92
CA THR A 330 -0.20 -2.45 -40.05
C THR A 330 -0.16 -1.70 -38.69
N TYR A 331 0.52 -2.25 -37.68
CA TYR A 331 0.55 -1.71 -36.31
C TYR A 331 1.01 -0.25 -36.23
N ASP A 332 2.09 0.11 -36.93
CA ASP A 332 2.57 1.49 -37.10
C ASP A 332 1.50 2.44 -37.67
N VAL A 333 0.74 1.98 -38.66
CA VAL A 333 -0.36 2.77 -39.25
C VAL A 333 -1.47 2.96 -38.21
N TYR A 334 -1.83 1.89 -37.49
CA TYR A 334 -2.79 1.95 -36.40
C TYR A 334 -2.37 2.94 -35.30
N GLU A 335 -1.13 2.86 -34.81
CA GLU A 335 -0.65 3.76 -33.75
C GLU A 335 -0.66 5.23 -34.17
N GLU A 336 -0.22 5.53 -35.38
CA GLU A 336 -0.22 6.90 -35.89
C GLU A 336 -1.65 7.45 -36.06
N VAL A 337 -2.58 6.62 -36.56
CA VAL A 337 -4.00 6.99 -36.65
C VAL A 337 -4.62 7.21 -35.27
N GLN A 338 -4.31 6.37 -34.28
CA GLN A 338 -4.79 6.56 -32.89
C GLN A 338 -4.26 7.86 -32.26
N LYS A 339 -3.08 8.34 -32.68
CA LYS A 339 -2.54 9.67 -32.31
C LYS A 339 -3.16 10.83 -33.11
N GLY A 340 -4.08 10.55 -34.03
CA GLY A 340 -4.72 11.53 -34.91
C GLY A 340 -3.92 11.89 -36.17
N ASN A 341 -2.84 11.16 -36.48
CA ASN A 341 -1.98 11.40 -37.65
C ASN A 341 -2.46 10.60 -38.88
N PHE A 342 -3.65 10.95 -39.40
CA PHE A 342 -4.22 10.27 -40.57
C PHE A 342 -3.38 10.42 -41.85
N LYS A 343 -2.65 11.54 -41.99
CA LYS A 343 -1.74 11.79 -43.13
C LYS A 343 -0.63 10.74 -43.27
N TYR A 344 -0.35 9.98 -42.21
CA TYR A 344 0.59 8.88 -42.27
C TYR A 344 0.16 7.81 -43.29
N ILE A 345 -1.15 7.57 -43.44
CA ILE A 345 -1.69 6.60 -44.42
C ILE A 345 -1.25 6.99 -45.84
N ASP A 346 -1.40 8.27 -46.21
CA ASP A 346 -1.03 8.76 -47.54
C ASP A 346 0.49 8.75 -47.77
N GLN A 347 1.29 8.99 -46.72
CA GLN A 347 2.75 8.86 -46.78
C GLN A 347 3.21 7.43 -47.04
N ILE A 348 2.52 6.45 -46.44
CA ILE A 348 2.76 5.02 -46.69
C ILE A 348 2.33 4.66 -48.12
N ALA A 349 1.15 5.09 -48.57
CA ALA A 349 0.69 4.88 -49.94
C ALA A 349 1.70 5.41 -50.97
N ASN A 350 2.19 6.64 -50.77
CA ASN A 350 3.24 7.22 -51.61
C ASN A 350 4.55 6.41 -51.55
N SER A 351 4.94 5.93 -50.37
CA SER A 351 6.14 5.10 -50.20
C SER A 351 6.04 3.77 -50.95
N ILE A 352 4.87 3.14 -50.99
CA ILE A 352 4.61 1.93 -51.79
C ILE A 352 4.78 2.22 -53.29
N ILE A 353 4.24 3.35 -53.78
CA ILE A 353 4.43 3.76 -55.18
C ILE A 353 5.91 3.99 -55.49
N GLN A 354 6.61 4.72 -54.64
CA GLN A 354 8.03 5.01 -54.82
C GLN A 354 8.86 3.72 -54.81
N PHE A 355 8.56 2.79 -53.89
CA PHE A 355 9.17 1.47 -53.85
C PHE A 355 9.00 0.73 -55.18
N ASN A 356 7.76 0.61 -55.66
CA ASN A 356 7.46 -0.08 -56.92
C ASN A 356 8.19 0.57 -58.12
N ASN A 357 8.31 1.90 -58.13
CA ASN A 357 9.05 2.63 -59.17
C ASN A 357 10.57 2.43 -59.08
N ILE A 358 11.12 2.31 -57.88
CA ILE A 358 12.54 1.95 -57.67
C ILE A 358 12.78 0.51 -58.13
N MET A 359 11.88 -0.42 -57.81
CA MET A 359 12.00 -1.82 -58.19
C MET A 359 12.00 -2.03 -59.71
N LYS A 360 11.19 -1.28 -60.46
CA LYS A 360 11.25 -1.27 -61.94
C LYS A 360 12.65 -0.93 -62.51
N LYS A 361 13.49 -0.20 -61.76
CA LYS A 361 14.87 0.11 -62.13
C LYS A 361 15.87 -0.91 -61.56
N ALA A 362 15.58 -1.45 -60.38
CA ALA A 362 16.41 -2.42 -59.70
C ALA A 362 16.40 -3.78 -60.40
N THR A 363 15.24 -4.26 -60.86
CA THR A 363 15.11 -5.60 -61.47
C THR A 363 16.03 -5.79 -62.68
N PRO A 364 16.08 -4.89 -63.69
CA PRO A 364 17.04 -5.03 -64.80
C PRO A 364 18.51 -4.84 -64.37
N LEU A 365 18.76 -4.16 -63.25
CA LEU A 365 20.10 -3.99 -62.70
C LEU A 365 20.59 -5.28 -62.03
N THR A 366 19.71 -6.02 -61.35
CA THR A 366 19.98 -7.34 -60.78
C THR A 366 20.59 -8.27 -61.83
N ASP A 367 19.97 -8.36 -63.01
CA ASP A 367 20.48 -9.17 -64.13
C ASP A 367 21.88 -8.73 -64.60
N LYS A 368 22.12 -7.43 -64.69
CA LYS A 368 23.44 -6.89 -65.06
C LYS A 368 24.50 -7.28 -64.03
N LEU A 369 24.21 -7.09 -62.75
CA LEU A 369 25.11 -7.42 -61.66
C LEU A 369 25.43 -8.91 -61.62
N ALA A 370 24.41 -9.78 -61.78
CA ALA A 370 24.58 -11.23 -61.88
C ALA A 370 25.46 -11.60 -63.08
N ASN A 371 25.26 -10.96 -64.24
CA ASN A 371 26.08 -11.17 -65.43
C ASN A 371 27.53 -10.73 -65.24
N HIS A 372 27.79 -9.67 -64.49
CA HIS A 372 29.15 -9.26 -64.13
C HIS A 372 29.81 -10.27 -63.19
N TYR A 373 29.08 -10.71 -62.16
CA TYR A 373 29.55 -11.72 -61.23
C TYR A 373 29.90 -13.05 -61.93
N ASN A 374 29.07 -13.50 -62.87
CA ASN A 374 29.34 -14.70 -63.66
C ASN A 374 30.61 -14.57 -64.52
N ALA A 375 30.84 -13.39 -65.13
CA ALA A 375 32.07 -13.14 -65.88
C ALA A 375 33.31 -13.17 -64.99
N HIS A 376 33.21 -12.64 -63.76
CA HIS A 376 34.27 -12.73 -62.76
C HIS A 376 34.55 -14.19 -62.37
N ARG A 377 33.49 -14.95 -62.03
CA ARG A 377 33.59 -16.37 -61.65
C ARG A 377 34.20 -17.23 -62.77
N ASN A 378 33.90 -16.92 -64.02
CA ASN A 378 34.39 -17.66 -65.19
C ASN A 378 35.71 -17.11 -65.75
N PHE A 379 36.41 -16.21 -65.04
CA PHE A 379 37.68 -15.62 -65.48
C PHE A 379 37.63 -14.90 -66.85
N THR A 380 36.46 -14.35 -67.22
CA THR A 380 36.24 -13.57 -68.46
C THR A 380 36.07 -12.07 -68.20
N MET A 381 36.47 -11.60 -67.00
CA MET A 381 36.36 -10.20 -66.61
C MET A 381 37.46 -9.36 -67.27
N THR A 382 37.05 -8.36 -68.04
CA THR A 382 37.95 -7.32 -68.59
C THR A 382 37.94 -6.08 -67.72
N ASP A 383 38.96 -5.23 -67.81
CA ASP A 383 39.02 -3.94 -67.09
C ASP A 383 37.81 -3.03 -67.40
N SER A 384 37.41 -2.98 -68.67
CA SER A 384 36.22 -2.23 -69.11
C SER A 384 34.95 -2.76 -68.45
N ARG A 385 34.81 -4.10 -68.37
CA ARG A 385 33.66 -4.74 -67.70
C ARG A 385 33.69 -4.55 -66.19
N LEU A 386 34.86 -4.58 -65.55
CA LEU A 386 35.03 -4.31 -64.12
C LEU A 386 34.64 -2.86 -63.78
N LYS A 387 35.04 -1.88 -64.60
CA LYS A 387 34.64 -0.48 -64.44
C LYS A 387 33.12 -0.31 -64.55
N LYS A 388 32.48 -0.99 -65.52
CA LYS A 388 31.02 -1.03 -65.63
C LYS A 388 30.37 -1.66 -64.40
N TRP A 389 30.89 -2.80 -63.93
CA TRP A 389 30.38 -3.48 -62.74
C TRP A 389 30.41 -2.58 -61.49
N LYS A 390 31.51 -1.86 -61.26
CA LYS A 390 31.61 -0.89 -60.14
C LYS A 390 30.58 0.23 -60.24
N ASN A 391 30.31 0.75 -61.43
CA ASN A 391 29.30 1.80 -61.65
C ASN A 391 27.87 1.28 -61.44
N ASP A 392 27.58 0.09 -61.95
CA ASP A 392 26.29 -0.58 -61.77
C ASP A 392 26.06 -0.91 -60.29
N ALA A 393 27.09 -1.36 -59.57
CA ALA A 393 27.03 -1.60 -58.13
C ALA A 393 26.75 -0.31 -57.34
N LYS A 394 27.41 0.81 -57.67
CA LYS A 394 27.11 2.12 -57.07
C LYS A 394 25.67 2.57 -57.34
N THR A 395 25.17 2.32 -58.55
CA THR A 395 23.76 2.59 -58.90
C THR A 395 22.83 1.75 -58.03
N GLY A 396 23.15 0.46 -57.83
CA GLY A 396 22.40 -0.43 -56.94
C GLY A 396 22.40 0.06 -55.49
N VAL A 397 23.54 0.49 -54.96
CA VAL A 397 23.63 1.07 -53.62
C VAL A 397 22.77 2.33 -53.49
N ASN A 398 22.74 3.19 -54.52
CA ASN A 398 21.88 4.38 -54.51
C ASN A 398 20.39 4.01 -54.50
N LEU A 399 19.97 3.02 -55.29
CA LEU A 399 18.58 2.54 -55.28
C LEU A 399 18.22 1.94 -53.91
N LEU A 400 19.12 1.15 -53.31
CA LEU A 400 18.92 0.62 -51.97
C LEU A 400 18.76 1.75 -50.95
N ASN A 401 19.60 2.78 -50.99
CA ASN A 401 19.49 3.92 -50.08
C ASN A 401 18.17 4.68 -50.26
N GLN A 402 17.65 4.81 -51.49
CA GLN A 402 16.32 5.37 -51.75
C GLN A 402 15.22 4.53 -51.10
N ILE A 403 15.26 3.20 -51.25
CA ILE A 403 14.34 2.29 -50.55
C ILE A 403 14.43 2.49 -49.04
N LYS A 404 15.64 2.63 -48.51
CA LYS A 404 15.87 2.84 -47.07
C LYS A 404 15.32 4.16 -46.52
N SER A 405 15.14 5.15 -47.38
CA SER A 405 14.58 6.46 -47.00
C SER A 405 13.05 6.54 -47.05
N LEU A 406 12.37 5.47 -47.50
CA LEU A 406 10.91 5.46 -47.62
C LEU A 406 10.23 5.50 -46.25
N LYS A 407 9.08 6.19 -46.16
CA LYS A 407 8.30 6.26 -44.92
C LYS A 407 7.78 4.87 -44.55
N GLY A 408 7.87 4.53 -43.26
CA GLY A 408 7.53 3.20 -42.76
C GLY A 408 8.61 2.14 -43.02
N ASN A 409 9.78 2.57 -43.51
CA ASN A 409 10.96 1.77 -43.82
C ASN A 409 12.21 2.28 -43.05
N GLU A 410 12.02 3.02 -41.96
CA GLU A 410 13.06 3.87 -41.35
C GLU A 410 14.04 3.10 -40.44
N GLU A 411 13.74 1.85 -40.07
CA GLU A 411 14.63 0.95 -39.32
C GLU A 411 15.15 -0.17 -40.21
N ASN A 412 16.39 -0.63 -39.98
CA ASN A 412 17.08 -1.77 -40.63
C ASN A 412 16.10 -2.75 -41.34
N ILE A 413 15.84 -2.48 -42.61
CA ILE A 413 14.71 -3.02 -43.35
C ILE A 413 14.92 -4.49 -43.71
N SER A 414 13.91 -5.32 -43.46
CA SER A 414 13.30 -6.07 -44.56
C SER A 414 11.87 -6.49 -44.28
N ASP A 415 11.54 -7.09 -43.16
CA ASP A 415 10.31 -7.92 -43.17
C ASP A 415 9.01 -7.12 -43.02
N TYR A 416 9.04 -6.05 -42.23
CA TYR A 416 7.81 -5.36 -41.84
C TYR A 416 7.23 -4.46 -42.94
N PHE A 417 8.05 -3.68 -43.65
CA PHE A 417 7.57 -2.89 -44.81
C PHE A 417 7.14 -3.80 -45.97
N LEU A 418 7.82 -4.93 -46.18
CA LEU A 418 7.45 -5.90 -47.22
C LEU A 418 6.07 -6.51 -46.99
N THR A 419 5.54 -6.51 -45.76
CA THR A 419 4.13 -6.90 -45.51
C THR A 419 3.09 -5.99 -46.16
N LYS A 420 3.51 -4.81 -46.64
CA LYS A 420 2.70 -3.79 -47.33
C LYS A 420 2.84 -3.86 -48.86
N ILE A 421 3.74 -4.70 -49.37
CA ILE A 421 4.06 -4.84 -50.79
C ILE A 421 3.52 -6.19 -51.29
N ASP A 422 3.20 -6.30 -52.59
CA ASP A 422 2.80 -7.58 -53.18
C ASP A 422 3.95 -8.60 -53.15
N SER A 423 3.60 -9.89 -53.16
CA SER A 423 4.57 -10.98 -53.02
C SER A 423 5.60 -11.00 -54.15
N LYS A 424 5.20 -10.67 -55.37
CA LYS A 424 6.11 -10.68 -56.53
C LYS A 424 7.17 -9.60 -56.40
N THR A 425 6.77 -8.35 -56.14
CA THR A 425 7.73 -7.25 -55.96
C THR A 425 8.63 -7.49 -54.73
N THR A 426 8.11 -8.17 -53.70
CA THR A 426 8.90 -8.62 -52.55
C THR A 426 10.00 -9.61 -52.94
N GLU A 427 9.67 -10.62 -53.75
CA GLU A 427 10.66 -11.58 -54.28
C GLU A 427 11.74 -10.89 -55.11
N GLU A 428 11.34 -9.98 -56.01
CA GLU A 428 12.26 -9.19 -56.85
C GLU A 428 13.21 -8.34 -55.98
N TYR A 429 12.73 -7.78 -54.87
CA TYR A 429 13.54 -7.02 -53.93
C TYR A 429 14.56 -7.89 -53.18
N ILE A 430 14.14 -9.06 -52.72
CA ILE A 430 15.03 -10.01 -52.03
C ILE A 430 16.15 -10.46 -52.98
N GLU A 431 15.82 -10.77 -54.23
CA GLU A 431 16.81 -11.14 -55.24
C GLU A 431 17.80 -9.99 -55.50
N PHE A 432 17.28 -8.77 -55.71
CA PHE A 432 18.10 -7.57 -55.87
C PHE A 432 19.08 -7.37 -54.70
N LEU A 433 18.60 -7.48 -53.46
CA LEU A 433 19.43 -7.36 -52.26
C LEU A 433 20.55 -8.41 -52.22
N GLN A 434 20.22 -9.67 -52.49
CA GLN A 434 21.19 -10.78 -52.46
C GLN A 434 22.29 -10.56 -53.49
N VAL A 435 21.92 -10.24 -54.74
CA VAL A 435 22.87 -10.01 -55.84
C VAL A 435 23.73 -8.77 -55.56
N LEU A 436 23.14 -7.68 -55.05
CA LEU A 436 23.87 -6.47 -54.71
C LEU A 436 24.86 -6.71 -53.55
N ASN A 437 24.45 -7.41 -52.49
CA ASN A 437 25.33 -7.72 -51.37
C ASN A 437 26.49 -8.62 -51.79
N GLY A 438 26.22 -9.66 -52.59
CA GLY A 438 27.28 -10.50 -53.17
C GLY A 438 28.26 -9.68 -54.03
N THR A 439 27.73 -8.77 -54.85
CA THR A 439 28.53 -7.84 -55.64
C THR A 439 29.43 -6.96 -54.76
N LYS A 440 28.89 -6.38 -53.69
CA LYS A 440 29.64 -5.52 -52.78
C LYS A 440 30.82 -6.25 -52.13
N VAL A 441 30.59 -7.49 -51.69
CA VAL A 441 31.64 -8.33 -51.09
C VAL A 441 32.78 -8.56 -52.09
N VAL A 442 32.47 -8.92 -53.33
CA VAL A 442 33.49 -9.16 -54.36
C VAL A 442 34.24 -7.89 -54.74
N LEU A 443 33.54 -6.75 -54.81
CA LEU A 443 34.14 -5.48 -55.22
C LEU A 443 34.81 -4.70 -54.07
N GLY A 444 34.62 -5.12 -52.82
CA GLY A 444 35.09 -4.40 -51.63
C GLY A 444 34.39 -3.05 -51.42
N LEU A 445 33.06 -3.01 -51.57
CA LEU A 445 32.21 -1.80 -51.50
C LEU A 445 31.35 -1.70 -50.24
#